data_AF-A0A7J9JZ22-F1
#
_entry.id   AF-A0A7J9JZ22-F1
#
_cell.length_a   1.000
_cell.length_b   1.000
_cell.length_c   1.000
_cell.angle_alpha   90.00
_cell.angle_beta   90.00
_cell.angle_gamma   90.00
#
_symmetry.space_group_name_H-M   'P 1'
#
loop_
_entity.id
_entity.type
_entity.pdbx_description
1 polymer ?
#
loop_
_entity_poly.entity_id
_entity_poly.type
_entity_poly.pdbx_seq_one_letter_code
_entity_poly.pdbx_strand_id
1 'polypeptide(L)'
;MSPEYAMKGQFSEKSDVFSFGVLTLEIVSGRRNSSFQDDEHSPSLLGYAWKLWSEGNILELIDPVISSDPSCHRKMLRCFHVGLLCVQNFVKDRPTMMVVDSMLSSEIENLPTPKQPPFFDEKIMMDHSQLQASQ
;
A
#
# COMPACT_ATOMS: atom_id res chain seq x y z
N MET A 1 -1.05 -0.59 9.73
CA MET A 1 -1.22 0.77 10.30
C MET A 1 -0.18 1.70 9.70
N SER A 2 -0.42 3.02 9.69
CA SER A 2 0.60 3.96 9.23
C SER A 2 1.81 3.97 10.19
N PRO A 3 3.04 4.17 9.69
CA PRO A 3 4.24 4.11 10.53
C PRO A 3 4.22 5.14 11.66
N GLU A 4 3.81 6.38 11.37
CA GLU A 4 3.77 7.44 12.37
C GLU A 4 2.74 7.20 13.47
N TYR A 5 1.62 6.56 13.15
CA TYR A 5 0.64 6.12 14.14
C TYR A 5 1.21 4.97 14.99
N ALA A 6 1.75 3.93 14.35
CA ALA A 6 2.24 2.75 15.03
C ALA A 6 3.46 3.04 15.94
N MET A 7 4.38 3.89 15.49
CA MET A 7 5.63 4.18 16.21
C MET A 7 5.50 5.32 17.23
N LYS A 8 4.64 6.32 16.95
CA LYS A 8 4.58 7.57 17.73
C LYS A 8 3.18 7.93 18.24
N GLY A 9 2.16 7.13 17.95
CA GLY A 9 0.76 7.44 18.29
C GLY A 9 0.20 8.65 17.55
N GLN A 10 0.82 9.05 16.42
CA GLN A 10 0.39 10.24 15.67
C GLN A 10 -0.81 9.91 14.76
N PHE A 11 -1.99 10.31 15.21
CA PHE A 11 -3.23 10.21 14.44
C PHE A 11 -3.47 11.45 13.59
N SER A 12 -3.93 11.26 12.36
CA SER A 12 -4.34 12.33 11.44
C SER A 12 -5.23 11.79 10.31
N GLU A 13 -5.85 12.68 9.55
CA GLU A 13 -6.52 12.29 8.30
C GLU A 13 -5.58 11.51 7.36
N LYS A 14 -4.26 11.77 7.41
CA LYS A 14 -3.27 11.08 6.57
C LYS A 14 -2.91 9.68 7.07
N SER A 15 -3.06 9.39 8.36
CA SER A 15 -2.96 8.01 8.88
C SER A 15 -4.20 7.21 8.50
N ASP A 16 -5.36 7.85 8.38
CA ASP A 16 -6.59 7.23 7.89
C ASP A 16 -6.50 6.94 6.39
N VAL A 17 -5.98 7.88 5.58
CA VAL A 17 -5.67 7.65 4.16
C VAL A 17 -4.76 6.43 3.98
N PHE A 18 -3.71 6.31 4.80
CA PHE A 18 -2.82 5.14 4.74
C PHE A 18 -3.57 3.85 5.02
N SER A 19 -4.40 3.83 6.07
CA SER A 19 -5.17 2.64 6.46
C SER A 19 -6.20 2.26 5.41
N PHE A 20 -6.84 3.24 4.76
CA PHE A 20 -7.67 3.04 3.58
C PHE A 20 -6.90 2.41 2.42
N GLY A 21 -5.67 2.88 2.17
CA GLY A 21 -4.79 2.30 1.15
C GLY A 21 -4.46 0.83 1.39
N VAL A 22 -4.13 0.47 2.63
CA VAL A 22 -3.93 -0.93 3.03
C VAL A 22 -5.18 -1.76 2.75
N LEU A 23 -6.35 -1.30 3.23
CA LEU A 23 -7.62 -2.00 3.04
C LEU A 23 -7.98 -2.16 1.56
N THR A 24 -7.73 -1.14 0.75
CA THR A 24 -7.95 -1.19 -0.70
C THR A 24 -7.10 -2.29 -1.35
N LEU A 25 -5.82 -2.37 -0.98
CA LEU A 25 -4.92 -3.41 -1.50
C LEU A 25 -5.33 -4.81 -1.01
N GLU A 26 -5.81 -4.95 0.23
CA GLU A 26 -6.36 -6.21 0.74
C GLU A 26 -7.59 -6.65 -0.06
N ILE A 27 -8.53 -5.73 -0.33
CA ILE A 27 -9.75 -6.02 -1.12
C ILE A 27 -9.39 -6.41 -2.55
N VAL A 28 -8.50 -5.65 -3.20
CA VAL A 28 -8.10 -5.92 -4.59
C VAL A 28 -7.38 -7.26 -4.71
N SER A 29 -6.59 -7.63 -3.70
CA SER A 29 -5.80 -8.86 -3.73
C SER A 29 -6.51 -10.10 -3.21
N GLY A 30 -7.59 -9.92 -2.43
CA GLY A 30 -8.21 -11.01 -1.67
C GLY A 30 -7.31 -11.56 -0.55
N ARG A 31 -6.17 -10.91 -0.26
CA ARG A 31 -5.18 -11.34 0.74
C ARG A 31 -5.19 -10.39 1.92
N ARG A 32 -5.12 -10.94 3.13
CA ARG A 32 -4.99 -10.14 4.36
C ARG A 32 -3.54 -9.68 4.51
N ASN A 33 -3.33 -8.47 4.99
CA ASN A 33 -1.99 -7.98 5.30
C ASN A 33 -1.30 -8.83 6.38
N SER A 34 -2.07 -9.49 7.26
CA SER A 34 -1.55 -10.38 8.30
C SER A 34 -1.17 -11.79 7.82
N SER A 35 -1.49 -12.18 6.57
CA SER A 35 -1.20 -13.55 6.08
C SER A 35 0.21 -13.69 5.47
N PHE A 36 1.01 -12.62 5.44
CA PHE A 36 2.35 -12.61 4.84
C PHE A 36 3.46 -13.10 5.79
N GLN A 37 3.14 -13.55 7.01
CA GLN A 37 4.14 -14.04 7.96
C GLN A 37 4.84 -15.34 7.51
N ASP A 38 4.26 -16.10 6.57
CA ASP A 38 4.81 -17.38 6.08
C ASP A 38 5.07 -17.38 4.55
N ASP A 39 5.04 -16.23 3.88
CA ASP A 39 5.18 -16.15 2.41
C ASP A 39 6.64 -15.86 2.02
N GLU A 40 7.30 -16.77 1.27
CA GLU A 40 8.72 -16.64 0.84
C GLU A 40 8.99 -15.37 0.00
N HIS A 41 7.93 -14.73 -0.50
CA HIS A 41 8.02 -13.70 -1.53
C HIS A 41 8.13 -12.26 -1.00
N SER A 42 7.68 -11.96 0.24
CA SER A 42 7.90 -10.66 0.88
C SER A 42 7.44 -10.63 2.35
N PRO A 43 8.01 -9.76 3.21
CA PRO A 43 7.61 -9.65 4.62
C PRO A 43 6.22 -8.99 4.85
N SER A 44 5.57 -8.44 3.82
CA SER A 44 4.25 -7.80 3.97
C SER A 44 3.51 -7.63 2.64
N LEU A 45 2.17 -7.53 2.67
CA LEU A 45 1.34 -7.24 1.48
C LEU A 45 1.82 -5.99 0.74
N LEU A 46 2.21 -4.94 1.47
CA LEU A 46 2.70 -3.69 0.88
C LEU A 46 4.03 -3.90 0.13
N GLY A 47 4.92 -4.72 0.68
CA GLY A 47 6.17 -5.10 0.03
C GLY A 47 5.92 -5.86 -1.27
N TYR A 48 5.04 -6.87 -1.22
CA TYR A 48 4.69 -7.65 -2.40
C TYR A 48 3.99 -6.81 -3.48
N ALA A 49 3.02 -6.00 -3.07
CA ALA A 49 2.29 -5.10 -3.97
C ALA A 49 3.22 -4.10 -4.66
N TRP A 50 4.17 -3.52 -3.92
CA TRP A 50 5.18 -2.62 -4.48
C TRP A 50 6.08 -3.32 -5.49
N LYS A 51 6.57 -4.53 -5.16
CA LYS A 51 7.42 -5.32 -6.06
C LYS A 51 6.70 -5.58 -7.39
N LEU A 52 5.50 -6.16 -7.34
CA LEU A 52 4.73 -6.48 -8.54
C LEU A 52 4.39 -5.22 -9.36
N TRP A 53 4.07 -4.11 -8.69
CA TRP A 53 3.86 -2.84 -9.39
C TRP A 53 5.12 -2.35 -10.11
N SER A 54 6.28 -2.41 -9.44
CA SER A 54 7.55 -1.99 -10.03
C SER A 54 8.02 -2.87 -11.19
N GLU A 55 7.61 -4.14 -11.21
CA GLU A 55 7.89 -5.12 -12.27
C GLU A 55 6.84 -5.09 -13.39
N GLY A 56 5.74 -4.35 -13.23
CA GLY A 56 4.63 -4.31 -14.20
C GLY A 56 3.68 -5.51 -14.13
N ASN A 57 3.80 -6.35 -13.10
CA ASN A 57 3.10 -7.63 -12.94
C ASN A 57 1.93 -7.54 -11.93
N ILE A 58 1.26 -6.38 -11.84
CA ILE A 58 0.18 -6.12 -10.89
C ILE A 58 -0.96 -7.16 -10.97
N LEU A 59 -1.24 -7.66 -12.18
CA LEU A 59 -2.31 -8.62 -12.44
C LEU A 59 -2.14 -9.93 -11.65
N GLU A 60 -0.91 -10.30 -11.28
CA GLU A 60 -0.64 -11.48 -10.46
C GLU A 60 -1.16 -11.35 -9.03
N LEU A 61 -1.33 -10.12 -8.53
CA LEU A 61 -1.84 -9.87 -7.19
C LEU A 61 -3.36 -9.78 -7.13
N ILE A 62 -4.03 -9.45 -8.24
CA ILE A 62 -5.48 -9.23 -8.24
C ILE A 62 -6.22 -10.55 -7.98
N ASP A 63 -7.22 -10.51 -7.10
CA ASP A 63 -8.04 -11.67 -6.76
C ASP A 63 -8.63 -12.32 -8.04
N PRO A 64 -8.38 -13.62 -8.29
CA PRO A 64 -8.96 -14.37 -9.41
C PRO A 64 -10.49 -14.31 -9.49
N VAL A 65 -11.17 -14.25 -8.33
CA VAL A 65 -12.64 -14.19 -8.26
C VAL A 65 -13.14 -12.87 -8.86
N ILE A 66 -12.48 -11.77 -8.53
CA ILE A 66 -12.87 -10.42 -8.98
C ILE A 66 -12.37 -10.14 -10.40
N SER A 67 -11.23 -10.72 -10.80
CA SER A 67 -10.68 -10.61 -12.16
C SER A 67 -11.35 -11.51 -13.19
N SER A 68 -12.34 -12.31 -12.80
CA SER A 68 -13.12 -13.15 -13.72
C SER A 68 -13.90 -12.36 -14.77
N ASP A 69 -14.25 -11.11 -14.47
CA ASP A 69 -14.88 -10.16 -15.41
C ASP A 69 -13.83 -9.19 -15.99
N PRO A 70 -13.47 -9.30 -17.28
CA PRO A 70 -12.53 -8.39 -17.94
C PRO A 70 -12.96 -6.92 -17.89
N SER A 71 -14.26 -6.63 -17.79
CA SER A 71 -14.76 -5.25 -17.69
C SER A 71 -14.34 -4.56 -16.39
N CYS A 72 -14.03 -5.34 -15.35
CA CYS A 72 -13.58 -4.85 -14.07
C CYS A 72 -12.07 -4.61 -14.00
N HIS A 73 -11.26 -5.18 -14.91
CA HIS A 73 -9.79 -5.11 -14.86
C HIS A 73 -9.25 -3.69 -14.76
N ARG A 74 -9.76 -2.77 -15.60
CA ARG A 74 -9.33 -1.36 -15.58
C ARG A 74 -9.64 -0.69 -14.24
N LYS A 75 -10.80 -1.00 -13.63
CA LYS A 75 -11.18 -0.48 -12.32
C LYS A 75 -10.27 -1.05 -11.24
N MET A 76 -9.96 -2.34 -11.30
CA MET A 76 -9.07 -3.01 -10.34
C MET A 76 -7.64 -2.48 -10.38
N LEU A 77 -7.06 -2.32 -11.58
CA LEU A 77 -5.76 -1.69 -11.75
C LEU A 77 -5.73 -0.26 -11.21
N ARG A 78 -6.82 0.48 -11.41
CA ARG A 78 -6.96 1.84 -10.88
C ARG A 78 -7.04 1.85 -9.35
N CYS A 79 -7.86 0.99 -8.75
CA CYS A 79 -7.96 0.84 -7.30
C CYS A 79 -6.61 0.43 -6.70
N PHE A 80 -5.89 -0.49 -7.34
CA PHE A 80 -4.56 -0.90 -6.93
C PHE A 80 -3.58 0.28 -6.92
N HIS A 81 -3.54 1.03 -8.01
CA HIS A 81 -2.66 2.20 -8.16
C HIS A 81 -2.97 3.29 -7.14
N VAL A 82 -4.26 3.58 -6.92
CA VAL A 82 -4.71 4.52 -5.87
C VAL A 82 -4.36 4.00 -4.47
N GLY A 83 -4.52 2.70 -4.23
CA GLY A 83 -4.08 2.04 -3.00
C GLY A 83 -2.60 2.30 -2.71
N LEU A 84 -1.73 2.15 -3.72
CA LEU A 84 -0.31 2.48 -3.61
C LEU A 84 -0.04 3.96 -3.33
N LEU A 85 -0.80 4.88 -3.93
CA LEU A 85 -0.70 6.33 -3.63
C LEU A 85 -1.12 6.66 -2.20
N CYS A 86 -2.01 5.88 -1.60
CA CYS A 86 -2.46 6.07 -0.22
C CYS A 86 -1.43 5.60 0.82
N VAL A 87 -0.65 4.55 0.51
CA VAL A 87 0.32 3.93 1.44
C VAL A 87 1.75 4.47 1.33
N GLN A 88 1.91 5.70 0.84
CA GLN A 88 3.22 6.34 0.67
C GLN A 88 3.94 6.52 2.02
N ASN A 89 5.26 6.32 2.04
CA ASN A 89 6.08 6.44 3.25
C ASN A 89 5.93 7.83 3.87
N PHE A 90 6.12 8.89 3.08
CA PHE A 90 6.00 10.25 3.56
C PHE A 90 4.53 10.72 3.58
N VAL A 91 4.10 11.24 4.72
CA VAL A 91 2.74 11.79 4.94
C VAL A 91 2.32 12.79 3.87
N LYS A 92 3.25 13.65 3.41
CA LYS A 92 3.02 14.67 2.38
C LYS A 92 2.74 14.10 0.99
N ASP A 93 3.20 12.88 0.72
CA ASP A 93 3.06 12.23 -0.59
C ASP A 93 1.73 11.48 -0.71
N ARG A 94 1.04 11.22 0.41
CA ARG A 94 -0.29 10.63 0.41
C ARG A 94 -1.31 11.67 -0.10
N PRO A 95 -2.31 11.31 -0.92
CA PRO A 95 -3.39 12.20 -1.32
C PRO A 95 -4.29 12.58 -0.12
N THR A 96 -5.23 13.50 -0.33
CA THR A 96 -6.37 13.68 0.60
C THR A 96 -7.51 12.75 0.19
N MET A 97 -8.46 12.44 1.08
CA MET A 97 -9.57 11.55 0.68
C MET A 97 -10.45 12.14 -0.42
N MET A 98 -10.57 13.46 -0.51
CA MET A 98 -11.22 14.13 -1.65
C MET A 98 -10.51 13.81 -2.97
N VAL A 99 -9.17 13.87 -2.99
CA VAL A 99 -8.39 13.53 -4.18
C VAL A 99 -8.50 12.04 -4.49
N VAL A 100 -8.50 11.17 -3.48
CA VAL A 100 -8.73 9.73 -3.65
C VAL A 100 -10.08 9.45 -4.31
N ASP A 101 -11.14 10.12 -3.88
CA ASP A 101 -12.48 9.97 -4.48
C ASP A 101 -12.50 10.38 -5.96
N SER A 102 -11.99 11.57 -6.29
CA SER A 102 -11.85 12.00 -7.70
C SER A 102 -10.98 11.06 -8.54
N MET A 103 -9.94 10.46 -7.93
CA MET A 103 -9.17 9.40 -8.59
C MET A 103 -10.06 8.17 -8.81
N LEU A 104 -10.72 7.60 -7.81
CA LEU A 104 -11.52 6.39 -7.99
C LEU A 104 -12.72 6.58 -8.95
N SER A 105 -13.37 7.72 -8.89
CA SER A 105 -14.48 8.14 -9.78
C SER A 105 -14.05 8.47 -11.21
N SER A 106 -12.75 8.38 -11.51
CA SER A 106 -12.17 8.65 -12.84
C SER A 106 -12.28 10.10 -13.31
N GLU A 107 -12.47 11.05 -12.39
CA GLU A 107 -12.42 12.50 -12.68
C GLU A 107 -10.98 12.95 -12.95
N ILE A 108 -10.00 12.37 -12.24
CA ILE A 108 -8.56 12.60 -12.48
C ILE A 108 -8.02 11.46 -13.36
N GLU A 109 -8.02 11.61 -14.68
CA GLU A 109 -7.59 10.52 -15.58
C GLU A 109 -6.13 10.10 -15.35
N ASN A 110 -5.22 11.08 -15.32
CA ASN A 110 -3.78 10.89 -15.20
C ASN A 110 -3.35 10.82 -13.74
N LEU A 111 -3.15 9.61 -13.23
CA LEU A 111 -2.71 9.39 -11.86
C LEU A 111 -1.19 9.60 -11.73
N PRO A 112 -0.72 10.22 -10.64
CA PRO A 112 0.71 10.35 -10.37
C PRO A 112 1.33 8.97 -10.15
N THR A 113 2.63 8.86 -10.39
CA THR A 113 3.40 7.63 -10.13
C THR A 113 3.59 7.43 -8.61
N PRO A 114 3.17 6.29 -8.04
CA PRO A 114 3.47 5.92 -6.66
C PRO A 114 4.97 5.94 -6.38
N LYS A 115 5.33 6.43 -5.19
CA LYS A 115 6.68 6.23 -4.63
C LYS A 115 6.64 5.06 -3.65
N GLN A 116 7.82 4.72 -3.17
CA GLN A 116 8.04 3.54 -2.36
C GLN A 116 7.25 3.62 -1.02
N PRO A 117 6.45 2.60 -0.67
CA PRO A 117 5.79 2.52 0.63
C PRO A 117 6.80 2.25 1.75
N PRO A 118 6.42 2.44 3.02
CA PRO A 118 7.27 2.03 4.13
C PRO A 118 7.34 0.50 4.15
N PHE A 119 8.54 -0.08 4.02
CA PHE A 119 8.73 -1.49 4.35
C PHE A 119 8.95 -1.61 5.84
N PHE A 120 8.18 -2.48 6.47
CA PHE A 120 8.59 -3.09 7.72
C PHE A 120 9.63 -4.16 7.36
N ASP A 121 10.89 -3.74 7.19
CA ASP A 121 12.01 -4.67 7.20
C ASP A 121 12.42 -4.86 8.66
N GLU A 122 12.08 -6.01 9.26
CA GLU A 122 12.46 -6.31 10.66
C GLU A 122 13.98 -6.18 10.89
N LYS A 123 14.79 -6.38 9.83
CA LYS A 123 16.24 -6.17 9.86
C LYS A 123 16.65 -4.72 10.13
N ILE A 124 15.91 -3.74 9.63
CA ILE A 124 16.20 -2.32 9.85
C ILE A 124 15.89 -1.92 11.30
N MET A 125 14.92 -2.58 11.94
CA MET A 125 14.66 -2.39 13.37
C MET A 125 15.81 -2.91 14.24
N MET A 126 16.41 -4.06 13.89
CA MET A 126 17.58 -4.58 14.63
C MET A 126 18.79 -3.65 14.51
N ASP A 127 19.01 -3.01 13.36
CA ASP A 127 20.11 -2.06 13.16
C ASP A 127 19.89 -0.75 13.95
N HIS A 128 18.69 -0.17 13.89
CA HIS A 128 18.37 1.03 14.67
C HIS A 128 18.35 0.80 16.19
N SER A 129 18.03 -0.42 16.63
CA SER A 129 18.10 -0.79 18.05
C SER A 129 19.54 -0.90 18.57
N GLN A 130 20.48 -1.35 17.73
CA GLN A 130 21.91 -1.42 18.09
C GLN A 130 22.59 -0.04 18.09
N LEU A 131 22.17 0.87 17.21
CA LEU A 131 22.66 2.26 17.16
C LEU A 131 22.18 3.14 18.32
N GLN A 132 21.04 2.81 18.94
CA GLN A 132 20.54 3.52 20.13
C GLN A 132 21.05 2.92 21.46
N ALA A 133 21.51 1.67 21.47
CA ALA A 133 22.10 1.03 22.65
C ALA A 133 23.59 1.32 22.85
N SER A 134 24.21 2.08 21.93
CA SER A 134 25.63 2.42 21.91
C SER A 134 25.92 3.92 22.11
N GLN A 135 24.95 4.69 22.60
CA GLN A 135 25.12 6.08 23.07
C GLN A 135 24.71 6.22 24.53
#